data_AF-A0A671KI33-F1
#
_entry.id   AF-A0A671KI33-F1
#
_cell.length_a   1.000
_cell.length_b   1.000
_cell.length_c   1.000
_cell.angle_alpha   90.00
_cell.angle_beta   90.00
_cell.angle_gamma   90.00
#
_symmetry.space_group_name_H-M   'P 1'
#
loop_
_entity.id
_entity.type
_entity.pdbx_description
1 polymer ?
#
loop_
_entity_poly.entity_id
_entity_poly.type
_entity_poly.pdbx_seq_one_letter_code
_entity_poly.pdbx_strand_id
1 'polypeptide(L)'
;MGPFMSPFNNLLCMLLGISFTVWFTLLLVFIIVPAIFGLSFGIRGLYMKTLLKVFKWATVRMERGAKEKNHLLYKPYSLNGIIAKEPTSLEEELKEIRRNGSSRDLDGSFEVSDTFYFCRRGIESIVDDEVTKRFTAEELESWNLLTRSNYNFQHISTRLTVLWGLGVVIRYGFLLPLRLTLAITGVSLLVVFTTMIGFLPNGRVKHFLSEKVHLMCYRICVRALTAIITYHHSENKPKNGGICVANHTSPIDIIILASDGCYAMVGQIHGGLMGLIQKSMVKACPHIWFERSEGKDRHLVAKRLNDHVKDKRKLPILIFPEGTCINNTSVMMFKKGSFEIASTVYPVAIKYDPRFGEAFWNSSKFGMVNYLLRMMSSWAIVCSVWYLPPMSRQEGEDAVQFANRVKAAIARQGGLVDLLWDGGLKRGKVKDTFKEEQQKLYSKILVGTQENRSRS
;
A
#
# COMPACT_ATOMS: atom_id res chain seq x y z
N MET A 1 58.41 15.71 -20.07
CA MET A 1 57.55 14.53 -19.85
C MET A 1 56.09 14.97 -19.87
N GLY A 2 55.43 14.92 -21.03
CA GLY A 2 53.98 15.04 -21.12
C GLY A 2 53.37 13.64 -21.29
N PRO A 3 52.24 13.30 -20.66
CA PRO A 3 51.66 11.98 -20.83
C PRO A 3 51.08 11.87 -22.25
N PHE A 4 51.62 10.94 -23.04
CA PHE A 4 51.03 10.51 -24.30
C PHE A 4 49.64 9.91 -24.01
N MET A 5 48.57 10.68 -24.23
CA MET A 5 47.21 10.13 -24.28
C MET A 5 47.08 9.32 -25.57
N SER A 6 46.84 8.01 -25.46
CA SER A 6 46.68 7.15 -26.64
C SER A 6 45.45 7.57 -27.47
N PRO A 7 45.48 7.46 -28.81
CA PRO A 7 44.33 7.74 -29.67
C PRO A 7 43.09 6.91 -29.31
N PHE A 8 43.30 5.70 -28.78
CA PHE A 8 42.26 4.81 -28.29
C PHE A 8 41.55 5.37 -27.05
N ASN A 9 42.28 6.00 -26.12
CA ASN A 9 41.69 6.69 -24.98
C ASN A 9 40.85 7.89 -25.43
N ASN A 10 41.28 8.58 -26.48
CA ASN A 10 40.55 9.74 -27.02
C ASN A 10 39.24 9.30 -27.72
N LEU A 11 39.28 8.22 -28.51
CA LEU A 11 38.08 7.64 -29.14
C LEU A 11 37.09 7.07 -28.12
N LEU A 12 37.58 6.34 -27.11
CA LEU A 12 36.74 5.82 -26.03
C LEU A 12 36.08 6.96 -25.23
N CYS A 13 36.85 8.00 -24.88
CA CYS A 13 36.31 9.19 -24.21
C CYS A 13 35.28 9.92 -25.08
N MET A 14 35.51 10.05 -26.39
CA MET A 14 34.54 10.64 -27.32
C MET A 14 33.26 9.79 -27.41
N LEU A 15 33.37 8.47 -27.54
CA LEU A 15 32.22 7.57 -27.59
C LEU A 15 31.42 7.57 -26.28
N LEU A 16 32.11 7.59 -25.13
CA LEU A 16 31.48 7.73 -23.83
C LEU A 16 30.81 9.10 -23.68
N GLY A 17 31.44 10.17 -24.15
CA GLY A 17 30.89 11.52 -24.16
C GLY A 17 29.62 11.64 -25.02
N ILE A 18 29.66 11.10 -26.25
CA ILE A 18 28.50 11.06 -27.14
C ILE A 18 27.38 10.21 -26.53
N SER A 19 27.70 9.02 -26.01
CA SER A 19 26.73 8.15 -25.33
C SER A 19 26.06 8.85 -24.15
N PHE A 20 26.86 9.54 -23.32
CA PHE A 20 26.36 10.33 -22.20
C PHE A 20 25.47 11.49 -22.66
N THR A 21 25.89 12.26 -23.66
CA THR A 21 25.10 13.38 -24.18
C THR A 21 23.79 12.92 -24.81
N VAL A 22 23.80 11.82 -25.59
CA VAL A 22 22.59 11.22 -26.17
C VAL A 22 21.66 10.74 -25.06
N TRP A 23 22.19 9.99 -24.08
CA TRP A 23 21.42 9.51 -22.94
C TRP A 23 20.79 10.65 -22.14
N PHE A 24 21.57 11.69 -21.83
CA PHE A 24 21.09 12.86 -21.11
C PHE A 24 20.03 13.63 -21.91
N THR A 25 20.22 13.79 -23.21
CA THR A 25 19.25 14.45 -24.10
C THR A 25 17.94 13.66 -24.14
N LEU A 26 18.00 12.34 -24.25
CA LEU A 26 16.82 11.47 -24.22
C LEU A 26 16.10 11.57 -22.87
N LEU A 27 16.85 11.55 -21.76
CA LEU A 27 16.28 11.76 -20.42
C LEU A 27 15.60 13.14 -20.30
N LEU A 28 16.25 14.20 -20.78
CA LEU A 28 15.72 15.54 -20.71
C LEU A 28 14.41 15.67 -21.52
N VAL A 29 14.45 15.28 -22.79
CA VAL A 29 13.35 15.46 -23.74
C VAL A 29 12.18 14.53 -23.45
N PHE A 30 12.43 13.25 -23.16
CA PHE A 30 11.36 12.27 -23.03
C PHE A 30 10.90 12.03 -21.58
N ILE A 31 11.67 12.47 -20.59
CA ILE A 31 11.34 12.24 -19.17
C ILE A 31 11.17 13.54 -18.39
N ILE A 32 12.17 14.42 -18.37
CA ILE A 32 12.15 15.63 -17.52
C ILE A 32 11.14 16.65 -18.04
N VAL A 33 11.18 17.01 -19.32
CA VAL A 33 10.27 17.99 -19.93
C VAL A 33 8.80 17.56 -19.76
N PRO A 34 8.39 16.31 -20.10
CA PRO A 34 7.04 15.84 -19.82
C PRO A 34 6.70 15.77 -18.33
N ALA A 35 7.68 15.61 -17.43
CA ALA A 35 7.43 15.64 -15.99
C ALA A 35 7.02 17.03 -15.51
N ILE A 36 7.70 18.06 -16.01
CA ILE A 36 7.39 19.47 -15.72
C ILE A 36 5.96 19.79 -16.17
N PHE A 37 5.64 19.47 -17.42
CA PHE A 37 4.34 19.84 -18.02
C PHE A 37 3.21 18.84 -17.75
N GLY A 38 3.50 17.68 -17.15
CA GLY A 38 2.49 16.63 -16.94
C GLY A 38 2.06 15.91 -18.22
N LEU A 39 2.85 15.97 -19.29
CA LEU A 39 2.54 15.36 -20.59
C LEU A 39 2.87 13.86 -20.61
N SER A 40 2.14 13.12 -21.46
CA SER A 40 2.36 11.70 -21.75
C SER A 40 2.30 11.46 -23.25
N PHE A 41 3.33 10.83 -23.83
CA PHE A 41 3.43 10.55 -25.26
C PHE A 41 2.63 9.31 -25.72
N GLY A 42 1.71 8.79 -24.91
CA GLY A 42 0.90 7.60 -25.27
C GLY A 42 1.65 6.25 -25.32
N ILE A 43 2.99 6.26 -25.37
CA ILE A 43 3.87 5.07 -25.39
C ILE A 43 3.54 4.09 -24.26
N ARG A 44 3.18 4.61 -23.07
CA ARG A 44 2.83 3.79 -21.89
C ARG A 44 1.58 2.93 -22.13
N GLY A 45 0.59 3.47 -22.82
CA GLY A 45 -0.63 2.74 -23.14
C GLY A 45 -0.37 1.59 -24.11
N LEU A 46 0.48 1.81 -25.11
CA LEU A 46 0.92 0.76 -26.03
C LEU A 46 1.71 -0.33 -25.28
N TYR A 47 2.66 0.06 -24.44
CA TYR A 47 3.45 -0.87 -23.61
C TYR A 47 2.55 -1.76 -22.72
N MET A 48 1.57 -1.19 -22.03
CA MET A 48 0.60 -1.95 -21.23
C MET A 48 -0.20 -2.93 -22.06
N LYS A 49 -0.76 -2.48 -23.19
CA LYS A 49 -1.56 -3.34 -24.09
C LYS A 49 -0.72 -4.51 -24.59
N THR A 50 0.55 -4.28 -24.91
CA THR A 50 1.49 -5.33 -25.31
C THR A 50 1.75 -6.32 -24.18
N LEU A 51 2.07 -5.85 -22.97
CA LEU A 51 2.28 -6.72 -21.81
C LEU A 51 1.06 -7.58 -21.49
N LEU A 52 -0.14 -7.00 -21.48
CA LEU A 52 -1.37 -7.75 -21.23
C LEU A 52 -1.62 -8.84 -22.27
N LYS A 53 -1.34 -8.57 -23.56
CA LYS A 53 -1.40 -9.59 -24.62
C LYS A 53 -0.40 -10.72 -24.34
N VAL A 54 0.82 -10.38 -23.93
CA VAL A 54 1.87 -11.36 -23.60
C VAL A 54 1.48 -12.20 -22.37
N PHE A 55 1.00 -11.58 -21.30
CA PHE A 55 0.55 -12.29 -20.09
C PHE A 55 -0.63 -13.21 -20.39
N LYS A 56 -1.64 -12.73 -21.11
CA LYS A 56 -2.78 -13.54 -21.53
C LYS A 56 -2.34 -14.75 -22.36
N TRP A 57 -1.44 -14.55 -23.31
CA TRP A 57 -0.89 -15.64 -24.12
C TRP A 57 -0.12 -16.65 -23.25
N ALA A 58 0.68 -16.17 -22.30
CA ALA A 58 1.44 -17.03 -21.39
C ALA A 58 0.51 -17.87 -20.51
N THR A 59 -0.52 -17.27 -19.91
CA THR A 59 -1.52 -17.96 -19.09
C THR A 59 -2.25 -19.05 -19.88
N VAL A 60 -2.79 -18.73 -21.06
CA VAL A 60 -3.49 -19.72 -21.91
C VAL A 60 -2.56 -20.90 -22.26
N ARG A 61 -1.27 -20.62 -22.48
CA ARG A 61 -0.30 -21.69 -22.78
C ARG A 61 -0.03 -22.57 -21.56
N MET A 62 0.08 -21.97 -20.38
CA MET A 62 0.20 -22.71 -19.12
C MET A 62 -1.02 -23.60 -18.93
N GLU A 63 -2.22 -23.04 -18.99
CA GLU A 63 -3.49 -23.76 -18.84
C GLU A 63 -3.58 -24.97 -19.75
N ARG A 64 -3.23 -24.80 -21.03
CA ARG A 64 -3.16 -25.91 -21.98
C ARG A 64 -2.17 -26.99 -21.55
N GLY A 65 -0.96 -26.60 -21.14
CA GLY A 65 0.07 -27.54 -20.70
C GLY A 65 -0.29 -28.29 -19.42
N ALA A 66 -1.09 -27.70 -18.54
CA ALA A 66 -1.57 -28.38 -17.33
C ALA A 66 -2.75 -29.30 -17.61
N LYS A 67 -3.66 -28.91 -18.51
CA LYS A 67 -4.70 -29.81 -19.06
C LYS A 67 -4.08 -31.04 -19.70
N GLU A 68 -3.05 -30.87 -20.52
CA GLU A 68 -2.29 -31.96 -21.15
C GLU A 68 -1.65 -32.91 -20.12
N LYS A 69 -1.31 -32.40 -18.92
CA LYS A 69 -0.65 -33.16 -17.84
C LYS A 69 -1.61 -33.60 -16.72
N ASN A 70 -2.92 -33.41 -16.86
CA ASN A 70 -3.93 -33.63 -15.81
C ASN A 70 -3.56 -32.97 -14.45
N HIS A 71 -2.93 -31.80 -14.50
CA HIS A 71 -2.48 -31.08 -13.31
C HIS A 71 -3.33 -29.82 -13.09
N LEU A 72 -3.72 -29.55 -11.84
CA LEU A 72 -4.35 -28.29 -11.47
C LEU A 72 -3.29 -27.19 -11.42
N LEU A 73 -3.47 -26.15 -12.23
CA LEU A 73 -2.50 -25.07 -12.35
C LEU A 73 -2.63 -24.00 -11.26
N TYR A 74 -3.87 -23.72 -10.88
CA TYR A 74 -4.23 -22.74 -9.87
C TYR A 74 -5.15 -23.40 -8.86
N LYS A 75 -4.94 -23.12 -7.57
CA LYS A 75 -5.93 -23.46 -6.55
C LYS A 75 -7.14 -22.54 -6.76
N PRO A 76 -8.39 -23.05 -6.81
CA PRO A 76 -9.55 -22.19 -6.77
C PRO A 76 -9.53 -21.40 -5.46
N TYR A 77 -9.35 -20.08 -5.55
CA TYR A 77 -9.53 -19.19 -4.41
C TYR A 77 -11.03 -19.02 -4.21
N SER A 78 -11.59 -19.60 -3.15
CA SER A 78 -12.93 -19.22 -2.71
C SER A 78 -12.84 -17.84 -2.05
N LEU A 79 -13.50 -16.84 -2.64
CA LEU A 79 -13.52 -15.48 -2.10
C LEU A 79 -14.17 -15.42 -0.69
N ASN A 80 -14.95 -16.46 -0.35
CA ASN A 80 -15.75 -16.57 0.88
C ASN A 80 -15.10 -17.43 1.98
N GLY A 81 -13.80 -17.69 1.91
CA GLY A 81 -13.18 -18.71 2.76
C GLY A 81 -13.53 -20.12 2.28
N ILE A 82 -12.83 -21.12 2.78
CA ILE A 82 -13.11 -22.53 2.48
C ILE A 82 -14.40 -22.97 3.18
N ILE A 83 -14.74 -22.30 4.30
CA ILE A 83 -15.84 -22.66 5.18
C ILE A 83 -16.98 -21.66 5.00
N ALA A 84 -18.17 -22.14 4.67
CA ALA A 84 -19.38 -21.32 4.70
C ALA A 84 -19.70 -20.97 6.16
N LYS A 85 -19.53 -19.70 6.54
CA LYS A 85 -19.88 -19.21 7.87
C LYS A 85 -21.30 -18.63 7.82
N GLU A 86 -22.24 -19.24 8.53
CA GLU A 86 -23.53 -18.60 8.82
C GLU A 86 -23.36 -17.65 10.02
N PRO A 87 -24.02 -16.48 10.02
CA PRO A 87 -23.95 -15.55 11.15
C PRO A 87 -24.84 -16.06 12.29
N THR A 88 -24.40 -17.09 13.00
CA THR A 88 -25.05 -17.65 14.18
C THR A 88 -24.42 -17.11 15.46
N SER A 89 -25.23 -16.96 16.52
CA SER A 89 -24.72 -16.54 17.81
C SER A 89 -23.99 -17.70 18.52
N LEU A 90 -23.03 -17.36 19.41
CA LEU A 90 -22.34 -18.34 20.26
C LEU A 90 -23.34 -19.26 21.00
N GLU A 91 -24.44 -18.71 21.47
CA GLU A 91 -25.46 -19.45 22.22
C GLU A 91 -26.20 -20.46 21.34
N GLU A 92 -26.54 -20.10 20.11
CA GLU A 92 -27.21 -20.99 19.16
C GLU A 92 -26.33 -22.16 18.73
N GLU A 93 -25.06 -21.90 18.41
CA GLU A 93 -24.12 -22.96 18.01
C GLU A 93 -23.84 -23.93 19.16
N LEU A 94 -23.73 -23.42 20.39
CA LEU A 94 -23.59 -24.27 21.57
C LEU A 94 -24.86 -25.08 21.83
N LYS A 95 -26.06 -24.49 21.70
CA LYS A 95 -27.34 -25.23 21.78
C LYS A 95 -27.40 -26.38 20.79
N GLU A 96 -26.97 -26.15 19.55
CA GLU A 96 -26.97 -27.18 18.51
C GLU A 96 -26.02 -28.34 18.85
N ILE A 97 -24.80 -28.02 19.29
CA ILE A 97 -23.81 -29.02 19.69
C ILE A 97 -24.32 -29.87 20.85
N ARG A 98 -24.95 -29.24 21.86
CA ARG A 98 -25.50 -29.93 23.04
C ARG A 98 -26.70 -30.81 22.69
N ARG A 99 -27.61 -30.34 21.82
CA ARG A 99 -28.76 -31.13 21.31
C ARG A 99 -28.35 -32.42 20.61
N ASN A 100 -27.22 -32.40 19.90
CA ASN A 100 -26.70 -33.58 19.22
C ASN A 100 -26.04 -34.59 20.18
N GLY A 101 -25.71 -34.18 21.41
CA GLY A 101 -25.04 -35.01 22.42
C GLY A 101 -25.91 -35.47 23.59
N SER A 102 -26.95 -34.71 23.99
CA SER A 102 -27.93 -35.12 25.02
C SER A 102 -29.26 -34.36 24.91
N SER A 103 -30.37 -35.01 25.29
CA SER A 103 -31.74 -34.45 25.25
C SER A 103 -32.06 -33.51 26.44
N ARG A 104 -31.12 -32.69 26.91
CA ARG A 104 -31.35 -31.75 28.02
C ARG A 104 -31.26 -30.30 27.53
N ASP A 105 -32.25 -29.50 27.90
CA ASP A 105 -32.23 -28.05 27.75
C ASP A 105 -31.08 -27.45 28.56
N LEU A 106 -30.55 -26.30 28.11
CA LEU A 106 -29.42 -25.57 28.71
C LEU A 106 -29.64 -25.30 30.21
N ASP A 107 -29.12 -26.16 31.08
CA ASP A 107 -29.17 -25.97 32.54
C ASP A 107 -28.08 -24.99 33.05
N GLY A 108 -27.61 -24.06 32.20
CA GLY A 108 -26.51 -23.14 32.53
C GLY A 108 -25.20 -23.84 32.95
N SER A 109 -25.10 -25.16 32.83
CA SER A 109 -23.92 -25.90 33.25
C SER A 109 -22.91 -26.01 32.11
N PHE A 110 -21.63 -26.05 32.49
CA PHE A 110 -20.54 -26.38 31.56
C PHE A 110 -20.72 -27.81 31.05
N GLU A 111 -20.66 -28.00 29.74
CA GLU A 111 -20.60 -29.32 29.14
C GLU A 111 -19.24 -29.52 28.45
N VAL A 112 -18.65 -30.70 28.58
CA VAL A 112 -17.39 -31.03 27.89
C VAL A 112 -17.52 -30.84 26.37
N SER A 113 -18.73 -31.02 25.83
CA SER A 113 -19.09 -30.79 24.42
C SER A 113 -18.85 -29.36 23.96
N ASP A 114 -18.93 -28.36 24.85
CA ASP A 114 -18.64 -26.95 24.55
C ASP A 114 -17.19 -26.76 24.08
N THR A 115 -16.27 -27.63 24.50
CA THR A 115 -14.87 -27.61 24.04
C THR A 115 -14.77 -27.80 22.52
N PHE A 116 -15.65 -28.62 21.92
CA PHE A 116 -15.64 -28.84 20.48
C PHE A 116 -15.99 -27.58 19.69
N TYR A 117 -16.88 -26.73 20.21
CA TYR A 117 -17.14 -25.42 19.62
C TYR A 117 -15.84 -24.60 19.53
N PHE A 118 -15.14 -24.42 20.64
CA PHE A 118 -13.91 -23.60 20.66
C PHE A 118 -12.80 -24.21 19.82
N CYS A 119 -12.64 -25.54 19.82
CA CYS A 119 -11.71 -26.24 18.94
C CYS A 119 -12.05 -26.00 17.46
N ARG A 120 -13.33 -26.16 17.08
CA ARG A 120 -13.83 -25.88 15.73
C ARG A 120 -13.55 -24.44 15.33
N ARG A 121 -13.94 -23.44 16.15
CA ARG A 121 -13.68 -22.02 15.88
C ARG A 121 -12.19 -21.69 15.75
N GLY A 122 -11.35 -22.35 16.55
CA GLY A 122 -9.90 -22.24 16.45
C GLY A 122 -9.37 -22.76 15.12
N ILE A 123 -9.80 -23.94 14.69
CA ILE A 123 -9.45 -24.53 13.39
C ILE A 123 -9.97 -23.66 12.24
N GLU A 124 -11.23 -23.21 12.30
CA GLU A 124 -11.83 -22.31 11.31
C GLU A 124 -11.02 -21.01 11.15
N SER A 125 -10.55 -20.44 12.26
CA SER A 125 -9.72 -19.22 12.24
C SER A 125 -8.32 -19.45 11.64
N ILE A 126 -7.80 -20.67 11.70
CA ILE A 126 -6.53 -21.06 11.07
C ILE A 126 -6.75 -21.30 9.57
N VAL A 127 -7.80 -22.02 9.21
CA VAL A 127 -8.14 -22.38 7.81
C VAL A 127 -8.52 -21.12 7.03
N ASP A 128 -9.41 -20.30 7.58
CA ASP A 128 -9.87 -19.04 7.01
C ASP A 128 -9.21 -17.85 7.69
N ASP A 129 -7.88 -17.87 7.77
CA ASP A 129 -7.13 -16.74 8.34
C ASP A 129 -7.44 -15.45 7.58
N GLU A 130 -8.12 -14.52 8.26
CA GLU A 130 -8.53 -13.23 7.69
C GLU A 130 -7.44 -12.16 7.80
N VAL A 131 -6.43 -12.39 8.66
CA VAL A 131 -5.47 -11.38 9.09
C VAL A 131 -4.09 -11.62 8.49
N THR A 132 -3.45 -12.77 8.74
CA THR A 132 -2.03 -12.92 8.39
C THR A 132 -1.80 -13.02 6.89
N LYS A 133 -2.76 -13.59 6.14
CA LYS A 133 -2.77 -13.57 4.66
C LYS A 133 -2.77 -12.17 4.05
N ARG A 134 -3.20 -11.14 4.80
CA ARG A 134 -3.16 -9.74 4.34
C ARG A 134 -1.78 -9.12 4.44
N PHE A 135 -0.83 -9.81 5.07
CA PHE A 135 0.58 -9.42 5.15
C PHE A 135 1.49 -10.28 4.25
N THR A 136 0.89 -11.04 3.32
CA THR A 136 1.59 -11.74 2.25
C THR A 136 1.20 -11.16 0.88
N ALA A 137 2.10 -11.31 -0.10
CA ALA A 137 1.83 -10.90 -1.48
C ALA A 137 0.52 -11.52 -1.99
N GLU A 138 -0.20 -10.79 -2.82
CA GLU A 138 -1.44 -11.27 -3.44
C GLU A 138 -1.09 -12.39 -4.43
N GLU A 139 -1.77 -13.54 -4.30
CA GLU A 139 -1.58 -14.63 -5.25
C GLU A 139 -2.27 -14.29 -6.56
N LEU A 140 -1.52 -14.40 -7.66
CA LEU A 140 -2.03 -14.08 -8.99
C LEU A 140 -2.61 -15.32 -9.67
N GLU A 141 -3.81 -15.16 -10.24
CA GLU A 141 -4.42 -16.16 -11.14
C GLU A 141 -3.66 -16.32 -12.47
N SER A 142 -2.83 -15.34 -12.84
CA SER A 142 -2.10 -15.32 -14.11
C SER A 142 -0.62 -15.10 -13.87
N TRP A 143 0.25 -15.86 -14.56
CA TRP A 143 1.69 -15.63 -14.46
C TRP A 143 2.14 -14.43 -15.29
N ASN A 144 2.69 -13.43 -14.61
CA ASN A 144 3.22 -12.21 -15.24
C ASN A 144 4.71 -12.31 -15.61
N LEU A 145 5.25 -13.52 -15.79
CA LEU A 145 6.66 -13.76 -16.15
C LEU A 145 7.67 -13.22 -15.12
N LEU A 146 7.24 -12.92 -13.89
CA LEU A 146 8.15 -12.65 -12.78
C LEU A 146 8.33 -13.96 -11.99
N THR A 147 9.57 -14.36 -11.72
CA THR A 147 9.83 -15.58 -10.93
C THR A 147 9.28 -15.45 -9.51
N ARG A 148 9.35 -14.24 -8.93
CA ARG A 148 8.92 -13.96 -7.55
C ARG A 148 7.40 -13.94 -7.33
N SER A 149 6.61 -13.95 -8.39
CA SER A 149 5.13 -14.01 -8.32
C SER A 149 4.60 -15.42 -8.62
N ASN A 150 5.49 -16.37 -8.96
CA ASN A 150 5.13 -17.75 -9.22
C ASN A 150 5.66 -18.63 -8.09
N TYR A 151 4.76 -19.06 -7.21
CA TYR A 151 5.09 -19.92 -6.07
C TYR A 151 5.51 -21.34 -6.48
N ASN A 152 5.15 -21.78 -7.69
CA ASN A 152 5.43 -23.11 -8.23
C ASN A 152 6.19 -23.00 -9.57
N PHE A 153 7.32 -22.30 -9.60
CA PHE A 153 8.16 -22.26 -10.80
C PHE A 153 8.77 -23.64 -11.07
N GLN A 154 8.01 -24.50 -11.75
CA GLN A 154 8.48 -25.68 -12.42
C GLN A 154 8.70 -25.35 -13.88
N HIS A 155 9.64 -26.00 -14.57
CA HIS A 155 9.83 -25.78 -16.00
C HIS A 155 8.53 -26.10 -16.77
N ILE A 156 7.80 -25.06 -17.21
CA ILE A 156 6.50 -25.23 -17.86
C ILE A 156 6.69 -25.60 -19.34
N SER A 157 7.47 -24.80 -20.08
CA SER A 157 7.80 -25.08 -21.48
C SER A 157 8.98 -24.26 -21.97
N THR A 158 9.73 -24.76 -22.95
CA THR A 158 10.90 -24.08 -23.54
C THR A 158 10.57 -22.69 -24.08
N ARG A 159 9.42 -22.53 -24.75
CA ARG A 159 8.99 -21.23 -25.30
C ARG A 159 8.70 -20.21 -24.21
N LEU A 160 8.05 -20.61 -23.12
CA LEU A 160 7.81 -19.75 -21.96
C LEU A 160 9.13 -19.39 -21.24
N THR A 161 10.07 -20.35 -21.15
CA THR A 161 11.40 -20.11 -20.59
C THR A 161 12.19 -19.09 -21.42
N VAL A 162 12.16 -19.19 -22.74
CA VAL A 162 12.79 -18.19 -23.64
C VAL A 162 12.16 -16.82 -23.46
N LEU A 163 10.82 -16.74 -23.44
CA LEU A 163 10.10 -15.48 -23.22
C LEU A 163 10.41 -14.86 -21.85
N TRP A 164 10.49 -15.69 -20.81
CA TRP A 164 10.91 -15.27 -19.46
C TRP A 164 12.36 -14.75 -19.48
N GLY A 165 13.27 -15.46 -20.13
CA GLY A 165 14.68 -15.05 -20.26
C GLY A 165 14.83 -13.72 -20.99
N LEU A 166 14.10 -13.51 -22.08
CA LEU A 166 14.01 -12.22 -22.75
C LEU A 166 13.47 -11.14 -21.80
N GLY A 167 12.44 -11.45 -21.02
CA GLY A 167 11.92 -10.55 -20.00
C GLY A 167 12.92 -10.21 -18.89
N VAL A 168 13.80 -11.13 -18.50
CA VAL A 168 14.91 -10.87 -17.58
C VAL A 168 15.89 -9.89 -18.22
N VAL A 169 16.32 -10.13 -19.46
CA VAL A 169 17.24 -9.23 -20.18
C VAL A 169 16.65 -7.82 -20.30
N ILE A 170 15.36 -7.70 -20.68
CA ILE A 170 14.68 -6.40 -20.76
C ILE A 170 14.64 -5.70 -19.39
N ARG A 171 14.19 -6.40 -18.34
CA ARG A 171 13.99 -5.80 -17.03
C ARG A 171 15.30 -5.40 -16.34
N TYR A 172 16.32 -6.25 -16.40
CA TYR A 172 17.57 -6.02 -15.68
C TYR A 172 18.65 -5.34 -16.53
N GLY A 173 18.67 -5.58 -17.85
CA GLY A 173 19.64 -4.97 -18.75
C GLY A 173 19.28 -3.55 -19.19
N PHE A 174 17.97 -3.24 -19.29
CA PHE A 174 17.53 -1.95 -19.83
C PHE A 174 16.66 -1.16 -18.84
N LEU A 175 15.57 -1.75 -18.33
CA LEU A 175 14.63 -1.02 -17.48
C LEU A 175 15.23 -0.64 -16.13
N LEU A 176 15.89 -1.56 -15.44
CA LEU A 176 16.44 -1.31 -14.10
C LEU A 176 17.52 -0.22 -14.10
N PRO A 177 18.54 -0.22 -15.00
CA PRO A 177 19.52 0.86 -15.06
C PRO A 177 18.86 2.22 -15.35
N LEU A 178 17.96 2.28 -16.33
CA LEU A 178 17.22 3.50 -16.65
C LEU A 178 16.45 4.02 -15.42
N ARG A 179 15.72 3.14 -14.74
CA ARG A 179 14.93 3.47 -13.56
C ARG A 179 15.79 3.91 -12.39
N LEU A 180 16.95 3.28 -12.19
CA LEU A 180 17.91 3.67 -11.17
C LEU A 180 18.44 5.09 -11.44
N THR A 181 18.82 5.39 -12.69
CA THR A 181 19.21 6.75 -13.08
C THR A 181 18.11 7.75 -12.79
N LEU A 182 16.86 7.46 -13.19
CA LEU A 182 15.72 8.34 -12.93
C LEU A 182 15.45 8.55 -11.44
N ALA A 183 15.55 7.50 -10.63
CA ALA A 183 15.35 7.60 -9.18
C ALA A 183 16.44 8.47 -8.54
N ILE A 184 17.70 8.27 -8.91
CA ILE A 184 18.83 9.08 -8.43
C ILE A 184 18.62 10.54 -8.84
N THR A 185 18.34 10.80 -10.13
CA THR A 185 18.07 12.17 -10.61
C THR A 185 16.89 12.82 -9.88
N GLY A 186 15.75 12.12 -9.73
CA GLY A 186 14.57 12.67 -9.06
C GLY A 186 14.84 13.01 -7.59
N VAL A 187 15.52 12.14 -6.86
CA VAL A 187 15.87 12.37 -5.45
C VAL A 187 16.94 13.45 -5.29
N SER A 188 17.97 13.46 -6.13
CA SER A 188 19.03 14.48 -6.10
C SER A 188 18.45 15.88 -6.41
N LEU A 189 17.62 16.00 -7.45
CA LEU A 189 16.96 17.27 -7.77
C LEU A 189 16.03 17.73 -6.64
N LEU A 190 15.30 16.80 -6.01
CA LEU A 190 14.47 17.11 -4.85
C LEU A 190 15.32 17.74 -3.74
N VAL A 191 16.40 17.07 -3.32
CA VAL A 191 17.27 17.55 -2.23
C VAL A 191 17.89 18.90 -2.55
N VAL A 192 18.42 19.07 -3.78
CA VAL A 192 19.07 20.32 -4.20
C VAL A 192 18.08 21.46 -4.25
N PHE A 193 16.96 21.30 -4.98
CA PHE A 193 16.01 22.40 -5.17
C PHE A 193 15.23 22.75 -3.91
N THR A 194 14.85 21.79 -3.06
CA THR A 194 14.18 22.14 -1.80
C THR A 194 15.15 22.82 -0.83
N THR A 195 16.44 22.48 -0.88
CA THR A 195 17.48 23.21 -0.13
C THR A 195 17.63 24.64 -0.65
N MET A 196 17.67 24.85 -1.97
CA MET A 196 17.73 26.18 -2.58
C MET A 196 16.50 27.03 -2.21
N ILE A 197 15.30 26.46 -2.34
CA ILE A 197 14.03 27.12 -1.96
C ILE A 197 14.00 27.45 -0.47
N GLY A 198 14.71 26.67 0.36
CA GLY A 198 14.87 26.92 1.79
C GLY A 198 15.45 28.29 2.12
N PHE A 199 16.29 28.86 1.26
CA PHE A 199 16.87 30.18 1.44
C PHE A 199 15.91 31.33 1.09
N LEU A 200 14.77 31.03 0.46
CA LEU A 200 13.75 32.04 0.16
C LEU A 200 12.95 32.40 1.42
N PRO A 201 12.55 33.68 1.57
CA PRO A 201 11.65 34.10 2.65
C PRO A 201 10.29 33.41 2.51
N ASN A 202 9.63 33.19 3.65
CA ASN A 202 8.30 32.59 3.66
C ASN A 202 7.29 33.53 2.98
N GLY A 203 6.68 33.08 1.90
CA GLY A 203 5.76 33.88 1.10
C GLY A 203 5.22 33.11 -0.10
N ARG A 204 4.47 33.80 -0.96
CA ARG A 204 3.79 33.20 -2.12
C ARG A 204 4.77 32.56 -3.11
N VAL A 205 5.90 33.22 -3.38
CA VAL A 205 6.93 32.74 -4.32
C VAL A 205 7.55 31.43 -3.84
N LYS A 206 7.94 31.36 -2.55
CA LYS A 206 8.47 30.13 -1.95
C LYS A 206 7.47 28.99 -2.04
N HIS A 207 6.21 29.24 -1.71
CA HIS A 207 5.15 28.22 -1.79
C HIS A 207 4.96 27.72 -3.23
N PHE A 208 4.83 28.64 -4.19
CA PHE A 208 4.64 28.29 -5.60
C PHE A 208 5.81 27.46 -6.16
N LEU A 209 7.06 27.90 -5.93
CA LEU A 209 8.24 27.17 -6.38
C LEU A 209 8.36 25.81 -5.69
N SER A 210 8.10 25.75 -4.37
CA SER A 210 8.08 24.51 -3.61
C SER A 210 7.10 23.50 -4.20
N GLU A 211 5.87 23.92 -4.50
CA GLU A 211 4.85 23.06 -5.09
C GLU A 211 5.28 22.52 -6.47
N LYS A 212 5.79 23.40 -7.36
CA LYS A 212 6.26 22.98 -8.69
C LYS A 212 7.44 22.03 -8.64
N VAL A 213 8.44 22.30 -7.79
CA VAL A 213 9.61 21.45 -7.61
C VAL A 213 9.23 20.09 -7.05
N HIS A 214 8.40 20.05 -6.00
CA HIS A 214 7.94 18.79 -5.43
C HIS A 214 7.18 17.97 -6.47
N LEU A 215 6.18 18.55 -7.15
CA LEU A 215 5.42 17.86 -8.21
C LEU A 215 6.34 17.31 -9.29
N MET A 216 7.28 18.10 -9.81
CA MET A 216 8.24 17.66 -10.82
C MET A 216 9.07 16.47 -10.32
N CYS A 217 9.65 16.56 -9.12
CA CYS A 217 10.52 15.52 -8.57
C CYS A 217 9.73 14.23 -8.29
N TYR A 218 8.53 14.32 -7.70
CA TYR A 218 7.68 13.14 -7.50
C TYR A 218 7.26 12.52 -8.82
N ARG A 219 6.94 13.33 -9.84
CA ARG A 219 6.65 12.88 -11.20
C ARG A 219 7.84 12.19 -11.87
N ILE A 220 9.07 12.54 -11.55
CA ILE A 220 10.28 11.83 -12.00
C ILE A 220 10.41 10.50 -11.22
N CYS A 221 10.23 10.51 -9.90
CA CYS A 221 10.30 9.31 -9.06
C CYS A 221 9.25 8.25 -9.44
N VAL A 222 8.01 8.64 -9.74
CA VAL A 222 6.99 7.68 -10.22
C VAL A 222 7.32 7.15 -11.62
N ARG A 223 7.96 7.95 -12.49
CA ARG A 223 8.49 7.48 -13.79
C ARG A 223 9.63 6.47 -13.60
N ALA A 224 10.44 6.62 -12.56
CA ALA A 224 11.45 5.62 -12.19
C ALA A 224 10.84 4.27 -11.76
N LEU A 225 9.56 4.22 -11.43
CA LEU A 225 8.83 2.96 -11.20
C LEU A 225 8.06 2.48 -12.43
N THR A 226 8.11 3.23 -13.53
CA THR A 226 7.16 3.08 -14.65
C THR A 226 5.73 3.03 -14.12
N ALA A 227 5.42 3.95 -13.19
CA ALA A 227 4.11 4.03 -12.63
C ALA A 227 3.12 4.54 -13.69
N ILE A 228 2.00 3.84 -13.81
CA ILE A 228 0.88 4.23 -14.66
C ILE A 228 -0.31 4.37 -13.73
N ILE A 229 -0.72 5.62 -13.53
CA ILE A 229 -1.65 6.00 -12.49
C ILE A 229 -2.87 6.59 -13.20
N THR A 230 -4.04 6.01 -12.94
CA THR A 230 -5.31 6.55 -13.42
C THR A 230 -5.97 7.30 -12.28
N TYR A 231 -6.08 8.62 -12.40
CA TYR A 231 -6.74 9.46 -11.41
C TYR A 231 -8.21 9.64 -11.76
N HIS A 232 -9.08 9.38 -10.79
CA HIS A 232 -10.52 9.49 -10.91
C HIS A 232 -11.04 10.57 -9.95
N HIS A 233 -12.05 11.33 -10.41
CA HIS A 233 -12.75 12.35 -9.63
C HIS A 233 -11.83 13.46 -9.07
N SER A 234 -10.98 14.05 -9.93
CA SER A 234 -10.00 15.06 -9.53
C SER A 234 -10.59 16.32 -8.87
N GLU A 235 -11.87 16.58 -9.05
CA GLU A 235 -12.64 17.62 -8.37
C GLU A 235 -12.65 17.46 -6.83
N ASN A 236 -12.49 16.23 -6.33
CA ASN A 236 -12.48 15.91 -4.91
C ASN A 236 -11.08 15.92 -4.29
N LYS A 237 -10.06 16.44 -5.00
CA LYS A 237 -8.69 16.47 -4.49
C LYS A 237 -8.59 17.17 -3.12
N PRO A 238 -7.72 16.66 -2.23
CA PRO A 238 -7.52 17.25 -0.91
C PRO A 238 -7.13 18.72 -0.97
N LYS A 239 -7.80 19.54 -0.15
CA LYS A 239 -7.55 20.99 -0.07
C LYS A 239 -6.83 21.33 1.23
N ASN A 240 -6.15 22.48 1.22
CA ASN A 240 -5.42 22.99 2.37
C ASN A 240 -6.29 23.06 3.63
N GLY A 241 -5.67 22.75 4.76
CA GLY A 241 -6.36 22.69 6.06
C GLY A 241 -7.36 21.55 6.19
N GLY A 242 -7.18 20.46 5.45
CA GLY A 242 -7.82 19.17 5.68
C GLY A 242 -6.82 18.02 5.76
N ILE A 243 -7.33 16.82 6.00
CA ILE A 243 -6.53 15.59 6.08
C ILE A 243 -6.91 14.65 4.95
N CYS A 244 -5.96 14.32 4.08
CA CYS A 244 -6.05 13.24 3.11
C CYS A 244 -5.81 11.91 3.81
N VAL A 245 -6.75 10.97 3.66
CA VAL A 245 -6.67 9.62 4.21
C VAL A 245 -6.76 8.61 3.07
N ALA A 246 -5.83 7.66 3.04
CA ALA A 246 -5.83 6.59 2.04
C ALA A 246 -5.56 5.21 2.66
N ASN A 247 -6.01 4.15 1.97
CA ASN A 247 -5.52 2.79 2.24
C ASN A 247 -4.03 2.68 1.87
N HIS A 248 -3.31 1.76 2.52
CA HIS A 248 -1.86 1.72 2.49
C HIS A 248 -1.29 0.36 2.10
N THR A 249 -0.82 0.25 0.87
CA THR A 249 -0.18 -0.96 0.35
C THR A 249 1.34 -0.87 0.36
N SER A 250 1.88 0.35 0.20
CA SER A 250 3.30 0.55 0.03
C SER A 250 3.80 1.94 0.43
N PRO A 251 5.07 2.09 0.85
CA PRO A 251 5.71 3.41 0.96
C PRO A 251 5.64 4.25 -0.32
N ILE A 252 5.55 3.62 -1.51
CA ILE A 252 5.44 4.36 -2.77
C ILE A 252 4.07 5.03 -2.94
N ASP A 253 3.06 4.67 -2.14
CA ASP A 253 1.75 5.34 -2.12
C ASP A 253 1.92 6.85 -1.93
N ILE A 254 2.91 7.27 -1.14
CA ILE A 254 3.26 8.67 -0.92
C ILE A 254 3.59 9.35 -2.26
N ILE A 255 4.52 8.79 -3.03
CA ILE A 255 4.94 9.43 -4.30
C ILE A 255 3.89 9.28 -5.40
N ILE A 256 3.06 8.23 -5.35
CA ILE A 256 1.91 8.06 -6.26
C ILE A 256 0.91 9.20 -6.06
N LEU A 257 0.48 9.44 -4.83
CA LEU A 257 -0.42 10.55 -4.52
C LEU A 257 0.27 11.90 -4.75
N ALA A 258 1.52 12.04 -4.30
CA ALA A 258 2.25 13.30 -4.36
C ALA A 258 2.64 13.74 -5.78
N SER A 259 2.53 12.85 -6.77
CA SER A 259 2.76 13.18 -8.18
C SER A 259 1.59 13.93 -8.85
N ASP A 260 0.43 13.98 -8.19
CA ASP A 260 -0.80 14.64 -8.68
C ASP A 260 -1.37 15.71 -7.73
N GLY A 261 -0.74 15.90 -6.57
CA GLY A 261 -1.00 16.99 -5.62
C GLY A 261 0.11 17.07 -4.57
N CYS A 262 0.29 18.21 -3.91
CA CYS A 262 1.29 18.33 -2.85
C CYS A 262 0.67 18.10 -1.46
N TYR A 263 1.40 17.37 -0.61
CA TYR A 263 0.95 17.00 0.74
C TYR A 263 2.01 17.31 1.78
N ALA A 264 1.57 17.75 2.95
CA ALA A 264 2.38 17.65 4.16
C ALA A 264 2.37 16.20 4.63
N MET A 265 3.55 15.64 4.91
CA MET A 265 3.69 14.24 5.28
C MET A 265 3.87 14.12 6.78
N VAL A 266 3.40 13.01 7.33
CA VAL A 266 3.58 12.66 8.74
C VAL A 266 4.42 11.40 8.83
N GLY A 267 5.47 11.41 9.66
CA GLY A 267 6.26 10.20 9.87
C GLY A 267 7.30 10.32 10.96
N GLN A 268 8.02 9.22 11.19
CA GLN A 268 9.15 9.21 12.12
C GLN A 268 10.38 9.87 11.47
N ILE A 269 11.23 10.51 12.27
CA ILE A 269 12.56 10.94 11.84
C ILE A 269 13.44 9.71 11.61
N HIS A 270 14.14 9.71 10.47
CA HIS A 270 15.10 8.67 10.09
C HIS A 270 16.52 9.25 9.96
N GLY A 271 17.53 8.38 10.08
CA GLY A 271 18.93 8.71 9.78
C GLY A 271 19.30 8.47 8.31
N GLY A 272 20.59 8.61 8.00
CA GLY A 272 21.15 8.30 6.67
C GLY A 272 20.53 9.11 5.53
N LEU A 273 20.40 8.49 4.35
CA LEU A 273 19.84 9.11 3.16
C LEU A 273 18.40 9.60 3.37
N MET A 274 17.56 8.83 4.07
CA MET A 274 16.18 9.22 4.33
C MET A 274 16.12 10.47 5.23
N GLY A 275 16.99 10.55 6.23
CA GLY A 275 17.13 11.74 7.06
C GLY A 275 17.58 12.98 6.28
N LEU A 276 18.50 12.83 5.32
CA LEU A 276 18.91 13.92 4.43
C LEU A 276 17.73 14.42 3.58
N ILE A 277 16.97 13.50 2.99
CA ILE A 277 15.76 13.82 2.22
C ILE A 277 14.76 14.57 3.10
N GLN A 278 14.41 14.02 4.28
CA GLN A 278 13.48 14.66 5.23
C GLN A 278 13.93 16.08 5.61
N LYS A 279 15.21 16.26 5.97
CA LYS A 279 15.78 17.58 6.32
C LYS A 279 15.69 18.57 5.16
N SER A 280 15.97 18.12 3.94
CA SER A 280 15.89 18.98 2.75
C SER A 280 14.46 19.40 2.43
N MET A 281 13.47 18.51 2.60
CA MET A 281 12.07 18.78 2.27
C MET A 281 11.43 19.76 3.24
N VAL A 282 11.75 19.66 4.54
CA VAL A 282 11.22 20.57 5.59
C VAL A 282 11.58 22.03 5.33
N LYS A 283 12.72 22.29 4.68
CA LYS A 283 13.14 23.66 4.32
C LYS A 283 12.18 24.34 3.34
N ALA A 284 11.53 23.56 2.46
CA ALA A 284 10.65 24.06 1.42
C ALA A 284 9.16 23.89 1.75
N CYS A 285 8.79 22.92 2.59
CA CYS A 285 7.43 22.61 2.95
C CYS A 285 7.35 22.11 4.41
N PRO A 286 6.38 22.56 5.23
CA PRO A 286 6.28 22.17 6.64
C PRO A 286 5.74 20.73 6.81
N HIS A 287 6.57 19.72 6.49
CA HIS A 287 6.30 18.33 6.84
C HIS A 287 6.40 18.11 8.35
N ILE A 288 5.65 17.14 8.86
CA ILE A 288 5.55 16.86 10.30
C ILE A 288 6.32 15.58 10.60
N TRP A 289 7.50 15.72 11.20
CA TRP A 289 8.31 14.58 11.63
C TRP A 289 8.35 14.47 13.15
N PHE A 290 8.21 13.25 13.64
CA PHE A 290 8.24 12.95 15.06
C PHE A 290 9.48 12.15 15.44
N GLU A 291 10.05 12.46 16.59
CA GLU A 291 11.01 11.57 17.23
C GLU A 291 10.31 10.29 17.71
N ARG A 292 11.07 9.20 17.85
CA ARG A 292 10.53 7.90 18.27
C ARG A 292 9.93 7.93 19.69
N SER A 293 10.46 8.81 20.55
CA SER A 293 9.95 9.11 21.90
C SER A 293 8.67 9.95 21.82
N GLU A 294 8.69 11.06 21.09
CA GLU A 294 7.56 11.98 20.92
C GLU A 294 6.34 11.34 20.24
N GLY A 295 6.57 10.46 19.25
CA GLY A 295 5.48 9.79 18.53
C GLY A 295 4.61 8.88 19.40
N LYS A 296 5.03 8.59 20.64
CA LYS A 296 4.23 7.88 21.64
C LYS A 296 3.29 8.80 22.42
N ASP A 297 3.58 10.10 22.48
CA ASP A 297 2.72 11.09 23.11
C ASP A 297 1.58 11.48 22.16
N ARG A 298 0.43 10.84 22.36
CA ARG A 298 -0.78 11.08 21.55
C ARG A 298 -1.26 12.52 21.63
N HIS A 299 -1.09 13.19 22.77
CA HIS A 299 -1.57 14.55 22.97
C HIS A 299 -0.71 15.54 22.18
N LEU A 300 0.61 15.40 22.25
CA LEU A 300 1.54 16.21 21.45
C LEU A 300 1.32 16.03 19.95
N VAL A 301 1.16 14.78 19.49
CA VAL A 301 0.86 14.46 18.08
C VAL A 301 -0.45 15.12 17.65
N ALA A 302 -1.53 14.94 18.41
CA ALA A 302 -2.83 15.53 18.10
C ALA A 302 -2.77 17.06 18.03
N LYS A 303 -2.06 17.70 18.98
CA LYS A 303 -1.88 19.15 19.00
C LYS A 303 -1.15 19.65 17.75
N ARG A 304 0.01 19.07 17.40
CA ARG A 304 0.78 19.48 16.21
C ARG A 304 -0.02 19.31 14.92
N LEU A 305 -0.77 18.21 14.79
CA LEU A 305 -1.63 17.98 13.62
C LEU A 305 -2.79 19.00 13.56
N ASN A 306 -3.44 19.29 14.69
CA ASN A 306 -4.52 20.27 14.77
C ASN A 306 -4.02 21.69 14.41
N ASP A 307 -2.87 22.10 14.94
CA ASP A 307 -2.25 23.41 14.65
C ASP A 307 -1.88 23.53 13.16
N HIS A 308 -1.48 22.43 12.52
CA HIS A 308 -1.23 22.40 11.08
C HIS A 308 -2.53 22.54 10.26
N VAL A 309 -3.58 21.80 10.61
CA VAL A 309 -4.88 21.83 9.91
C VAL A 309 -5.57 23.20 10.02
N LYS A 310 -5.35 23.92 11.13
CA LYS A 310 -5.89 25.28 11.33
C LYS A 310 -5.24 26.32 10.40
N ASP A 311 -3.97 26.15 10.03
CA ASP A 311 -3.31 27.06 9.09
C ASP A 311 -3.64 26.68 7.64
N LYS A 312 -4.65 27.35 7.06
CA LYS A 312 -5.12 27.13 5.68
C LYS A 312 -4.08 27.46 4.60
N ARG A 313 -2.92 28.02 4.95
CA ARG A 313 -1.81 28.24 4.02
C ARG A 313 -0.93 26.99 3.87
N LYS A 314 -1.05 26.02 4.79
CA LYS A 314 -0.29 24.77 4.74
C LYS A 314 -1.00 23.73 3.89
N LEU A 315 -0.20 22.89 3.23
CA LEU A 315 -0.69 21.77 2.44
C LEU A 315 -1.55 20.81 3.28
N PRO A 316 -2.51 20.11 2.65
CA PRO A 316 -3.25 19.04 3.32
C PRO A 316 -2.29 17.98 3.87
N ILE A 317 -2.63 17.43 5.03
CA ILE A 317 -1.84 16.36 5.65
C ILE A 317 -2.20 15.04 4.97
N LEU A 318 -1.21 14.26 4.54
CA LEU A 318 -1.41 12.88 4.09
C LEU A 318 -1.18 11.90 5.25
N ILE A 319 -2.19 11.08 5.55
CA ILE A 319 -2.15 10.05 6.59
C ILE A 319 -2.64 8.72 6.03
N PHE A 320 -1.92 7.65 6.38
CA PHE A 320 -2.32 6.27 6.14
C PHE A 320 -2.76 5.64 7.47
N PRO A 321 -4.05 5.78 7.86
CA PRO A 321 -4.50 5.48 9.21
C PRO A 321 -4.50 3.99 9.56
N GLU A 322 -4.21 3.08 8.62
CA GLU A 322 -3.95 1.67 8.92
C GLU A 322 -2.71 1.49 9.81
N GLY A 323 -1.75 2.43 9.73
CA GLY A 323 -0.52 2.41 10.51
C GLY A 323 0.49 1.32 10.09
N THR A 324 0.19 0.58 9.02
CA THR A 324 1.09 -0.41 8.41
C THR A 324 0.73 -0.62 6.95
N CYS A 325 1.68 -1.14 6.16
CA CYS A 325 1.38 -1.60 4.81
C CYS A 325 0.75 -2.98 4.85
N ILE A 326 -0.34 -3.15 4.09
CA ILE A 326 -1.06 -4.41 3.89
C ILE A 326 -1.12 -4.73 2.40
N ASN A 327 -1.46 -5.96 2.05
CA ASN A 327 -1.63 -6.31 0.65
C ASN A 327 -2.87 -5.63 0.04
N ASN A 328 -2.90 -5.61 -1.28
CA ASN A 328 -3.85 -4.86 -2.09
C ASN A 328 -5.27 -5.46 -2.14
N THR A 329 -5.67 -6.25 -1.13
CA THR A 329 -6.93 -7.03 -1.13
C THR A 329 -7.94 -6.57 -0.07
N SER A 330 -7.50 -5.83 0.93
CA SER A 330 -8.31 -5.40 2.07
C SER A 330 -7.96 -4.00 2.53
N VAL A 331 -8.70 -3.49 3.51
CA VAL A 331 -8.34 -2.32 4.32
C VAL A 331 -8.43 -2.72 5.79
N MET A 332 -7.37 -2.50 6.57
CA MET A 332 -7.38 -2.78 8.01
C MET A 332 -8.08 -1.67 8.80
N MET A 333 -8.32 -1.90 10.09
CA MET A 333 -8.87 -0.90 10.99
C MET A 333 -8.07 0.41 10.95
N PHE A 334 -8.78 1.51 10.75
CA PHE A 334 -8.21 2.84 10.80
C PHE A 334 -8.04 3.30 12.26
N LYS A 335 -6.86 3.85 12.57
CA LYS A 335 -6.61 4.46 13.88
C LYS A 335 -7.40 5.77 13.99
N LYS A 336 -8.15 5.93 15.08
CA LYS A 336 -9.04 7.08 15.32
C LYS A 336 -8.36 8.45 15.44
N GLY A 337 -7.05 8.51 15.72
CA GLY A 337 -6.37 9.76 16.10
C GLY A 337 -6.50 10.91 15.08
N SER A 338 -6.42 10.61 13.77
CA SER A 338 -6.63 11.63 12.73
C SER A 338 -8.09 12.11 12.63
N PHE A 339 -9.04 11.28 13.05
CA PHE A 339 -10.48 11.54 12.98
C PHE A 339 -11.01 12.29 14.21
N GLU A 340 -10.21 12.36 15.28
CA GLU A 340 -10.51 13.20 16.46
C GLU A 340 -10.29 14.69 16.17
N ILE A 341 -9.34 15.02 15.29
CA ILE A 341 -8.87 16.39 15.03
C ILE A 341 -9.31 16.95 13.66
N ALA A 342 -9.65 16.09 12.69
CA ALA A 342 -9.96 16.54 11.34
C ALA A 342 -11.34 17.22 11.29
N SER A 343 -11.37 18.48 10.84
CA SER A 343 -12.62 19.14 10.44
C SER A 343 -13.17 18.58 9.13
N THR A 344 -12.28 18.22 8.20
CA THR A 344 -12.63 17.60 6.92
C THR A 344 -11.58 16.57 6.56
N VAL A 345 -12.05 15.34 6.29
CA VAL A 345 -11.26 14.23 5.76
C VAL A 345 -11.52 14.10 4.27
N TYR A 346 -10.47 13.95 3.49
CA TYR A 346 -10.53 13.66 2.06
C TYR A 346 -10.14 12.19 1.86
N PRO A 347 -11.11 11.29 1.67
CA PRO A 347 -10.81 9.87 1.49
C PRO A 347 -10.26 9.62 0.09
N VAL A 348 -9.27 8.74 0.00
CA VAL A 348 -8.66 8.33 -1.26
C VAL A 348 -8.53 6.81 -1.29
N ALA A 349 -9.05 6.19 -2.33
CA ALA A 349 -8.83 4.76 -2.57
C ALA A 349 -7.71 4.58 -3.59
N ILE A 350 -6.76 3.70 -3.27
CA ILE A 350 -5.68 3.27 -4.16
C ILE A 350 -5.87 1.77 -4.42
N LYS A 351 -5.95 1.38 -5.69
CA LYS A 351 -5.97 -0.04 -6.08
C LYS A 351 -4.87 -0.30 -7.09
N TYR A 352 -3.95 -1.19 -6.74
CA TYR A 352 -2.92 -1.66 -7.65
C TYR A 352 -3.46 -2.79 -8.55
N ASP A 353 -2.91 -2.87 -9.75
CA ASP A 353 -3.10 -4.01 -10.64
C ASP A 353 -1.91 -4.97 -10.49
N PRO A 354 -2.08 -6.09 -9.75
CA PRO A 354 -0.98 -6.95 -9.37
C PRO A 354 -0.40 -7.71 -10.59
N ARG A 355 -1.08 -7.70 -11.75
CA ARG A 355 -0.62 -8.34 -12.98
C ARG A 355 0.70 -7.74 -13.48
N PHE A 356 0.99 -6.47 -13.22
CA PHE A 356 2.23 -5.83 -13.71
C PHE A 356 3.40 -5.90 -12.72
N GLY A 357 3.08 -6.04 -11.43
CA GLY A 357 4.06 -6.10 -10.35
C GLY A 357 3.37 -6.12 -8.99
N GLU A 358 4.02 -6.77 -8.02
CA GLU A 358 3.56 -6.78 -6.63
C GLU A 358 4.01 -5.49 -5.94
N ALA A 359 3.08 -4.59 -5.61
CA ALA A 359 3.36 -3.33 -4.95
C ALA A 359 3.55 -3.47 -3.44
N PHE A 360 2.97 -4.49 -2.81
CA PHE A 360 2.95 -4.67 -1.37
C PHE A 360 4.35 -4.69 -0.75
N TRP A 361 4.56 -3.83 0.26
CA TRP A 361 5.80 -3.85 1.03
C TRP A 361 5.67 -4.66 2.32
N ASN A 362 6.22 -5.88 2.30
CA ASN A 362 6.44 -6.63 3.53
C ASN A 362 7.75 -6.19 4.21
N SER A 363 7.63 -5.20 5.11
CA SER A 363 8.73 -4.71 5.95
C SER A 363 9.47 -5.78 6.76
N SER A 364 8.83 -6.92 7.07
CA SER A 364 9.43 -8.00 7.84
C SER A 364 10.33 -8.90 6.98
N LYS A 365 10.17 -8.85 5.64
CA LYS A 365 10.97 -9.63 4.68
C LYS A 365 12.00 -8.79 3.94
N PHE A 366 11.68 -7.52 3.64
CA PHE A 366 12.51 -6.69 2.78
C PHE A 366 12.76 -5.30 3.39
N GLY A 367 14.03 -4.89 3.44
CA GLY A 367 14.39 -3.49 3.66
C GLY A 367 14.01 -2.61 2.47
N MET A 368 13.96 -1.29 2.68
CA MET A 368 13.48 -0.31 1.68
C MET A 368 14.23 -0.39 0.35
N VAL A 369 15.57 -0.50 0.35
CA VAL A 369 16.36 -0.55 -0.88
C VAL A 369 16.06 -1.81 -1.71
N ASN A 370 16.03 -2.98 -1.06
CA ASN A 370 15.67 -4.24 -1.73
C ASN A 370 14.24 -4.17 -2.28
N TYR A 371 13.31 -3.62 -1.50
CA TYR A 371 11.94 -3.38 -1.94
C TYR A 371 11.87 -2.46 -3.18
N LEU A 372 12.57 -1.33 -3.19
CA LEU A 372 12.60 -0.42 -4.33
C LEU A 372 13.24 -1.05 -5.57
N LEU A 373 14.34 -1.81 -5.42
CA LEU A 373 14.94 -2.57 -6.52
C LEU A 373 13.96 -3.62 -7.07
N ARG A 374 13.15 -4.23 -6.20
CA ARG A 374 12.07 -5.12 -6.64
C ARG A 374 11.04 -4.34 -7.47
N MET A 375 10.56 -3.18 -7.01
CA MET A 375 9.61 -2.37 -7.79
C MET A 375 10.20 -1.93 -9.13
N MET A 376 11.44 -1.45 -9.14
CA MET A 376 12.15 -1.03 -10.35
C MET A 376 12.51 -2.19 -11.29
N SER A 377 12.43 -3.44 -10.83
CA SER A 377 12.58 -4.64 -11.68
C SER A 377 11.26 -5.32 -12.03
N SER A 378 10.10 -4.76 -11.62
CA SER A 378 8.77 -5.18 -12.11
C SER A 378 8.54 -4.75 -13.56
N TRP A 379 7.47 -5.19 -14.22
CA TRP A 379 7.14 -4.70 -15.56
C TRP A 379 6.68 -3.24 -15.54
N ALA A 380 5.79 -2.92 -14.62
CA ALA A 380 5.30 -1.57 -14.31
C ALA A 380 4.63 -1.59 -12.93
N ILE A 381 4.38 -0.41 -12.38
CA ILE A 381 3.49 -0.23 -11.24
C ILE A 381 2.20 0.40 -11.75
N VAL A 382 1.13 -0.38 -11.88
CA VAL A 382 -0.14 0.11 -12.42
C VAL A 382 -1.11 0.23 -11.28
N CYS A 383 -1.76 1.38 -11.16
CA CYS A 383 -2.79 1.60 -10.14
C CYS A 383 -3.83 2.63 -10.58
N SER A 384 -4.95 2.58 -9.91
CA SER A 384 -5.98 3.60 -9.97
C SER A 384 -6.11 4.29 -8.62
N VAL A 385 -6.30 5.60 -8.67
CA VAL A 385 -6.46 6.49 -7.51
C VAL A 385 -7.81 7.19 -7.65
N TRP A 386 -8.70 6.96 -6.70
CA TRP A 386 -10.00 7.64 -6.65
C TRP A 386 -9.99 8.64 -5.52
N TYR A 387 -10.24 9.91 -5.84
CA TYR A 387 -10.52 10.94 -4.85
C TYR A 387 -12.02 10.91 -4.52
N LEU A 388 -12.38 10.52 -3.31
CA LEU A 388 -13.78 10.45 -2.88
C LEU A 388 -14.24 11.82 -2.37
N PRO A 389 -15.56 12.09 -2.37
CA PRO A 389 -16.11 13.31 -1.79
C PRO A 389 -15.61 13.54 -0.35
N PRO A 390 -15.31 14.79 0.03
CA PRO A 390 -14.86 15.12 1.38
C PRO A 390 -15.92 14.74 2.41
N MET A 391 -15.46 14.24 3.56
CA MET A 391 -16.31 13.79 4.64
C MET A 391 -16.00 14.59 5.92
N SER A 392 -17.05 15.03 6.61
CA SER A 392 -16.99 15.58 7.96
C SER A 392 -17.70 14.63 8.92
N ARG A 393 -17.41 14.79 10.22
CA ARG A 393 -18.09 14.05 11.28
C ARG A 393 -19.56 14.45 11.33
N GLN A 394 -20.46 13.47 11.39
CA GLN A 394 -21.89 13.69 11.53
C GLN A 394 -22.27 14.02 12.98
N GLU A 395 -23.47 14.55 13.18
CA GLU A 395 -24.00 14.78 14.52
C GLU A 395 -24.16 13.45 15.25
N GLY A 396 -23.71 13.39 16.51
CA GLY A 396 -23.71 12.16 17.31
C GLY A 396 -22.64 11.11 16.92
N GLU A 397 -21.90 11.31 15.83
CA GLU A 397 -20.86 10.38 15.38
C GLU A 397 -19.56 10.60 16.17
N ASP A 398 -19.03 9.54 16.80
CA ASP A 398 -17.73 9.57 17.45
C ASP A 398 -16.57 9.40 16.44
N ALA A 399 -15.32 9.57 16.90
CA ALA A 399 -14.15 9.47 16.02
C ALA A 399 -13.91 8.06 15.45
N VAL A 400 -14.34 7.01 16.14
CA VAL A 400 -14.20 5.62 15.69
C VAL A 400 -15.26 5.30 14.63
N GLN A 401 -16.50 5.70 14.86
CA GLN A 401 -17.59 5.60 13.89
C GLN A 401 -17.25 6.36 12.61
N PHE A 402 -16.73 7.59 12.75
CA PHE A 402 -16.27 8.37 11.60
C PHE A 402 -15.14 7.69 10.83
N ALA A 403 -14.13 7.17 11.55
CA ALA A 403 -13.04 6.42 10.93
C ALA A 403 -13.56 5.19 10.16
N ASN A 404 -14.52 4.46 10.74
CA ASN A 404 -15.13 3.29 10.10
C ASN A 404 -15.95 3.66 8.86
N ARG A 405 -16.72 4.75 8.89
CA ARG A 405 -17.48 5.23 7.73
C ARG A 405 -16.56 5.63 6.58
N VAL A 406 -15.45 6.33 6.88
CA VAL A 406 -14.43 6.71 5.88
C VAL A 406 -13.73 5.47 5.33
N LYS A 407 -13.33 4.53 6.19
CA LYS A 407 -12.74 3.24 5.80
C LYS A 407 -13.66 2.46 4.86
N ALA A 408 -14.94 2.32 5.22
CA ALA A 408 -15.93 1.61 4.42
C ALA A 408 -16.12 2.24 3.03
N ALA A 409 -16.10 3.58 2.94
CA ALA A 409 -16.16 4.28 1.67
C ALA A 409 -14.94 3.97 0.77
N ILE A 410 -13.73 4.00 1.34
CA ILE A 410 -12.48 3.65 0.65
C ILE A 410 -12.50 2.19 0.20
N ALA A 411 -12.88 1.28 1.09
CA ALA A 411 -12.94 -0.15 0.82
C ALA A 411 -13.92 -0.47 -0.32
N ARG A 412 -15.11 0.13 -0.28
CA ARG A 412 -16.13 0.00 -1.32
C ARG A 412 -15.64 0.51 -2.67
N GLN A 413 -15.03 1.70 -2.71
CA GLN A 413 -14.54 2.29 -3.97
C GLN A 413 -13.37 1.49 -4.57
N GLY A 414 -12.48 0.96 -3.72
CA GLY A 414 -11.32 0.17 -4.15
C GLY A 414 -11.61 -1.30 -4.44
N GLY A 415 -12.82 -1.80 -4.14
CA GLY A 415 -13.11 -3.23 -4.18
C GLY A 415 -12.22 -4.02 -3.22
N LEU A 416 -12.10 -3.53 -1.99
CA LEU A 416 -11.28 -4.09 -0.92
C LEU A 416 -12.16 -4.64 0.19
N VAL A 417 -11.74 -5.74 0.82
CA VAL A 417 -12.43 -6.28 2.00
C VAL A 417 -12.23 -5.34 3.19
N ASP A 418 -13.33 -4.90 3.79
CA ASP A 418 -13.32 -4.04 4.99
C ASP A 418 -13.12 -4.89 6.25
N LEU A 419 -11.94 -4.82 6.87
CA LEU A 419 -11.60 -5.61 8.05
C LEU A 419 -11.66 -4.78 9.34
N LEU A 420 -12.17 -5.40 10.41
CA LEU A 420 -12.20 -4.81 11.76
C LEU A 420 -10.86 -4.94 12.50
N TRP A 421 -9.92 -5.70 11.93
CA TRP A 421 -8.67 -6.07 12.57
C TRP A 421 -7.61 -4.95 12.54
N ASP A 422 -6.86 -4.86 13.63
CA ASP A 422 -5.75 -3.91 13.76
C ASP A 422 -4.51 -4.40 13.01
N GLY A 423 -3.90 -3.55 12.17
CA GLY A 423 -2.68 -3.88 11.45
C GLY A 423 -1.49 -4.27 12.33
N GLY A 424 -1.51 -3.92 13.63
CA GLY A 424 -0.53 -4.35 14.63
C GLY A 424 -0.47 -5.87 14.84
N LEU A 425 -1.53 -6.60 14.50
CA LEU A 425 -1.57 -8.07 14.55
C LEU A 425 -0.56 -8.73 13.61
N LYS A 426 0.04 -7.98 12.67
CA LYS A 426 1.19 -8.44 11.88
C LYS A 426 2.36 -8.95 12.73
N ARG A 427 2.55 -8.37 13.92
CA ARG A 427 3.72 -8.62 14.79
C ARG A 427 3.35 -8.90 16.24
N GLY A 428 2.13 -8.53 16.65
CA GLY A 428 1.63 -8.73 18.01
C GLY A 428 0.62 -9.87 18.09
N LYS A 429 0.39 -10.34 19.31
CA LYS A 429 -0.75 -11.22 19.61
C LYS A 429 -2.03 -10.39 19.69
N VAL A 430 -3.17 -11.06 19.55
CA VAL A 430 -4.49 -10.49 19.87
C VAL A 430 -4.46 -9.98 21.31
N LYS A 431 -4.99 -8.77 21.54
CA LYS A 431 -5.05 -8.16 22.88
C LYS A 431 -5.88 -9.03 23.81
N ASP A 432 -5.49 -9.08 25.08
CA ASP A 432 -6.19 -9.90 26.08
C ASP A 432 -7.65 -9.45 26.27
N THR A 433 -7.97 -8.17 26.05
CA THR A 433 -9.34 -7.65 26.06
C THR A 433 -10.30 -8.40 25.13
N PHE A 434 -9.85 -8.80 23.93
CA PHE A 434 -10.69 -9.58 23.01
C PHE A 434 -10.91 -11.01 23.50
N LYS A 435 -9.91 -11.59 24.18
CA LYS A 435 -10.05 -12.91 24.82
C LYS A 435 -11.03 -12.82 25.98
N GLU A 436 -10.90 -11.78 26.81
CA GLU A 436 -11.81 -11.50 27.92
C GLU A 436 -13.26 -11.28 27.44
N GLU A 437 -13.47 -10.61 26.31
CA GLU A 437 -14.81 -10.45 25.71
C GLU A 437 -15.43 -11.80 25.32
N GLN A 438 -14.67 -12.69 24.68
CA GLN A 438 -15.13 -14.04 24.37
C GLN A 438 -15.41 -14.87 25.63
N GLN A 439 -14.54 -14.78 26.65
CA GLN A 439 -14.74 -15.41 27.95
C GLN A 439 -15.99 -14.88 28.66
N LYS A 440 -16.25 -13.57 28.59
CA LYS A 440 -17.47 -12.94 29.14
C LYS A 440 -18.73 -13.41 28.42
N LEU A 441 -18.71 -13.53 27.09
CA LEU A 441 -19.84 -14.06 26.31
C LEU A 441 -20.17 -15.48 26.73
N TYR A 442 -19.15 -16.34 26.85
CA TYR A 442 -19.36 -17.71 27.31
C TYR A 442 -19.80 -17.79 28.77
N SER A 443 -19.22 -16.96 29.65
CA SER A 443 -19.61 -16.91 31.06
C SER A 443 -21.07 -16.50 31.26
N LYS A 444 -21.64 -15.65 30.39
CA LYS A 444 -23.07 -15.30 30.43
C LYS A 444 -23.98 -16.50 30.17
N ILE A 445 -23.54 -17.44 29.32
CA ILE A 445 -24.27 -18.67 29.03
C ILE A 445 -24.24 -19.61 30.25
N LEU A 446 -23.10 -19.68 30.95
CA LEU A 446 -22.96 -20.52 32.14
C LEU A 446 -23.69 -19.95 33.38
N VAL A 447 -23.61 -18.64 33.60
CA VAL A 447 -24.19 -18.03 34.81
C VAL A 447 -25.69 -17.73 34.63
N GLY A 448 -26.17 -17.68 33.39
CA GLY A 448 -27.45 -17.10 33.01
C GLY A 448 -27.43 -15.57 33.12
N THR A 449 -28.36 -14.90 32.44
CA THR A 449 -28.65 -13.48 32.75
C THR A 449 -29.14 -13.41 34.19
N GLN A 450 -28.49 -12.59 35.02
CA GLN A 450 -28.85 -12.42 36.45
C GLN A 450 -30.32 -12.05 36.69
N GLU A 451 -31.09 -11.65 35.66
CA GLU A 451 -32.53 -11.42 35.73
C GLU A 451 -33.36 -12.69 36.01
N ASN A 452 -32.86 -13.89 35.70
CA ASN A 452 -33.61 -15.14 35.93
C ASN A 452 -33.38 -15.77 37.32
N ARG A 453 -32.38 -15.31 38.10
CA ARG A 453 -32.10 -15.86 39.43
C ARG A 453 -32.85 -15.17 40.58
N SER A 454 -33.56 -14.07 40.31
CA SER A 454 -34.39 -13.36 41.30
C SER A 454 -35.85 -13.81 41.33
N ARG A 455 -36.20 -14.88 40.59
CA ARG A 455 -37.57 -15.44 40.52
C ARG A 455 -37.67 -16.93 40.90
N SER A 456 -36.63 -17.53 41.48
CA SER A 456 -36.70 -18.87 42.08
C SER A 456 -36.70 -18.82 43.59
#